data_AF-A0A6J3BWJ6-F1
#
_entry.id   AF-A0A6J3BWJ6-F1
#
_cell.length_a   1.000
_cell.length_b   1.000
_cell.length_c   1.000
_cell.angle_alpha   90.00
_cell.angle_beta   90.00
_cell.angle_gamma   90.00
#
_symmetry.space_group_name_H-M   'P 1'
#
loop_
_entity.id
_entity.type
_entity.pdbx_description
1 polymer ?
#
loop_
_entity_poly.entity_id
_entity_poly.type
_entity_poly.pdbx_seq_one_letter_code
_entity_poly.pdbx_strand_id
1 'polypeptide(L)'
;MSHYRNSAEIPIILVGTQDAISESSPRVVDDNRARKLSNELRRCSYYETCATYGLNVERVFQDACQKIVGTRLSASSQCLSGSRPVTPQPLANSPSHNHSSFLYKVRSLFYLLNIGPLTLW
;
A
#
# COMPACT_ATOMS: atom_id res chain seq x y z
N MET A 1 14.76 24.82 5.24
CA MET A 1 13.90 24.28 6.31
C MET A 1 13.34 22.95 5.83
N SER A 2 13.77 21.82 6.39
CA SER A 2 13.17 20.52 6.09
C SER A 2 11.75 20.49 6.66
N HIS A 3 10.74 20.39 5.79
CA HIS A 3 9.37 20.18 6.23
C HIS A 3 9.24 18.78 6.82
N TYR A 4 9.29 18.68 8.15
CA TYR A 4 8.94 17.44 8.85
C TYR A 4 7.44 17.21 8.64
N ARG A 5 7.07 16.11 7.98
CA ARG A 5 5.67 15.71 7.90
C ARG A 5 5.26 15.09 9.22
N ASN A 6 4.14 15.54 9.77
CA ASN A 6 3.57 14.91 10.94
C ASN A 6 3.26 13.44 10.62
N SER A 7 3.80 12.52 11.40
CA SER A 7 3.58 11.08 11.23
C SER A 7 2.09 10.70 11.35
N ALA A 8 1.27 11.56 11.97
CA ALA A 8 -0.18 11.45 12.01
C ALA A 8 -0.87 11.64 10.65
N GLU A 9 -0.21 12.23 9.65
CA GLU A 9 -0.79 12.46 8.33
C GLU A 9 -0.44 11.35 7.32
N ILE A 10 0.46 10.44 7.68
CA ILE A 10 0.91 9.38 6.80
C ILE A 10 0.02 8.15 7.02
N PRO A 11 -0.72 7.66 6.01
CA PRO A 11 -1.47 6.41 6.15
C PRO A 11 -0.51 5.23 6.35
N ILE A 12 -0.82 4.36 7.32
CA ILE A 12 0.00 3.20 7.68
C ILE A 12 -0.79 1.92 7.39
N ILE A 13 -0.10 0.89 6.88
CA ILE A 13 -0.56 -0.49 6.79
C ILE A 13 0.56 -1.36 7.35
N LEU A 14 0.23 -2.27 8.26
CA LEU A 14 1.17 -3.27 8.78
C LEU A 14 1.10 -4.52 7.90
N VAL A 15 2.25 -5.01 7.46
CA VAL A 15 2.36 -6.22 6.63
C VAL A 15 3.29 -7.21 7.29
N GLY A 16 2.81 -8.43 7.54
CA GLY A 16 3.62 -9.56 7.96
C GLY A 16 3.89 -10.48 6.79
N THR A 17 5.16 -10.72 6.44
CA THR A 17 5.53 -11.56 5.31
C THR A 17 5.75 -13.01 5.74
N GLN A 18 5.31 -13.94 4.90
CA GLN A 18 5.51 -15.38 5.10
C GLN A 18 6.69 -15.94 4.29
N ASP A 19 7.33 -15.12 3.45
CA ASP A 19 8.36 -15.51 2.47
C ASP A 19 9.58 -16.22 3.08
N ALA A 20 9.89 -15.92 4.35
CA ALA A 20 11.02 -16.51 5.07
C ALA A 20 10.62 -17.63 6.05
N ILE A 21 9.35 -18.03 6.06
CA ILE A 21 8.88 -19.10 6.96
C ILE A 21 9.31 -20.45 6.38
N SER A 22 10.01 -21.22 7.19
CA SER A 22 10.45 -22.58 6.87
C SER A 22 10.54 -23.42 8.15
N GLU A 23 10.88 -24.70 8.02
CA GLU A 23 11.14 -25.56 9.19
C GLU A 23 12.32 -25.06 10.04
N SER A 24 13.35 -24.52 9.40
CA SER A 24 14.54 -23.94 10.08
C SER A 24 14.33 -22.50 10.56
N SER A 25 13.30 -21.82 10.05
CA SER A 25 12.93 -20.45 10.41
C SER A 25 11.41 -20.38 10.65
N PRO A 26 10.93 -20.96 11.77
CA PRO A 26 9.50 -21.02 12.06
C PRO A 26 8.93 -19.63 12.35
N ARG A 27 7.61 -19.49 12.19
CA ARG A 27 6.89 -18.28 12.59
C ARG A 27 7.12 -18.00 14.09
N VAL A 28 7.61 -16.81 14.41
CA VAL A 28 7.81 -16.33 15.79
C VAL A 28 6.85 -15.22 16.22
N VAL A 29 6.11 -14.65 15.26
CA VAL A 29 5.08 -13.63 15.52
C VAL A 29 3.72 -14.24 15.19
N ASP A 30 2.89 -14.42 16.23
CA ASP A 30 1.51 -14.84 16.07
C ASP A 30 0.58 -13.66 15.69
N ASP A 31 -0.64 -13.99 15.27
CA ASP A 31 -1.65 -13.01 14.87
C ASP A 31 -2.00 -12.05 16.01
N ASN A 32 -2.11 -12.54 17.25
CA ASN A 32 -2.45 -11.70 18.41
C ASN A 32 -1.42 -10.59 18.64
N ARG A 33 -0.13 -10.91 18.54
CA ARG A 33 0.97 -9.94 18.69
C ARG A 33 0.96 -8.94 17.55
N ALA A 34 0.74 -9.40 16.32
CA ALA A 34 0.64 -8.51 15.15
C ALA A 34 -0.57 -7.57 15.24
N ARG A 35 -1.72 -8.06 15.71
CA ARG A 35 -2.95 -7.27 15.93
C ARG A 35 -2.81 -6.25 17.06
N LYS A 36 -2.10 -6.59 18.13
CA LYS A 36 -1.75 -5.62 19.19
C LYS A 36 -0.90 -4.49 18.61
N LEU A 37 0.15 -4.83 17.86
CA LEU A 37 1.01 -3.85 17.20
C LEU A 37 0.24 -2.98 16.21
N SER A 38 -0.68 -3.55 15.41
CA SER A 38 -1.49 -2.76 14.47
C SER A 38 -2.40 -1.77 15.20
N ASN A 39 -2.94 -2.14 16.36
CA ASN A 39 -3.73 -1.25 17.20
C ASN A 39 -2.89 -0.10 17.76
N GLU A 40 -1.68 -0.38 18.23
CA GLU A 40 -0.73 0.61 18.72
C GLU A 40 -0.23 1.55 17.60
N LEU A 41 -0.04 1.01 16.38
CA LEU A 41 0.32 1.75 15.17
C LEU A 41 -0.89 2.43 14.54
N ARG A 42 -1.57 3.28 15.32
CA ARG A 42 -2.71 4.10 14.86
C ARG A 42 -3.88 3.27 14.32
N ARG A 43 -4.08 2.07 14.86
CA ARG A 43 -5.16 1.16 14.44
C ARG A 43 -5.12 0.88 12.93
N CYS A 44 -3.91 0.71 12.40
CA CYS A 44 -3.70 0.43 11.00
C CYS A 44 -4.24 -0.96 10.62
N SER A 45 -4.52 -1.15 9.33
CA SER A 45 -4.86 -2.47 8.81
C SER A 45 -3.63 -3.37 8.87
N TYR A 46 -3.83 -4.63 9.25
CA TYR A 46 -2.81 -5.68 9.23
C TYR A 46 -3.15 -6.73 8.18
N TYR A 47 -2.18 -7.08 7.34
CA TYR A 47 -2.29 -8.18 6.38
C TYR A 47 -1.08 -9.10 6.46
N GLU A 48 -1.34 -10.40 6.35
CA GLU A 48 -0.29 -11.36 6.05
C GLU A 48 -0.15 -11.52 4.54
N THR A 49 1.08 -11.54 4.04
CA THR A 49 1.35 -11.69 2.61
C THR A 49 2.39 -12.76 2.34
N CYS A 50 2.38 -13.28 1.11
CA CYS A 50 3.48 -14.07 0.57
C CYS A 50 3.62 -13.75 -0.91
N ALA A 51 4.82 -13.38 -1.34
CA ALA A 51 5.09 -13.07 -2.74
C ALA A 51 5.20 -14.34 -3.60
N THR A 52 5.63 -15.47 -3.02
CA THR A 52 5.81 -16.75 -3.73
C THR A 52 4.53 -17.23 -4.41
N TYR A 53 3.38 -17.07 -3.75
CA TYR A 53 2.08 -17.54 -4.26
C TYR A 53 1.00 -16.44 -4.25
N GLY A 54 1.39 -15.18 -4.05
CA GLY A 54 0.51 -14.02 -4.26
C GLY A 54 -0.53 -13.75 -3.17
N LEU A 55 -0.34 -14.24 -1.94
CA LEU A 55 -1.27 -14.01 -0.84
C LEU A 55 -1.36 -12.53 -0.49
N ASN A 56 -2.56 -11.95 -0.57
CA ASN A 56 -2.93 -10.59 -0.17
C ASN A 56 -2.10 -9.44 -0.78
N VAL A 57 -1.14 -9.71 -1.68
CA VAL A 57 -0.26 -8.71 -2.28
C VAL A 57 -1.10 -7.60 -2.92
N GLU A 58 -2.02 -7.95 -3.83
CA GLU A 58 -2.88 -6.98 -4.49
C GLU A 58 -3.75 -6.18 -3.51
N ARG A 59 -4.28 -6.84 -2.47
CA ARG A 59 -5.13 -6.18 -1.47
C ARG A 59 -4.38 -5.10 -0.70
N VAL A 60 -3.12 -5.38 -0.31
CA VAL A 60 -2.27 -4.40 0.38
C VAL A 60 -2.03 -3.17 -0.50
N PHE A 61 -1.71 -3.36 -1.78
CA PHE A 61 -1.49 -2.23 -2.70
C PHE A 61 -2.77 -1.43 -2.94
N GLN A 62 -3.92 -2.10 -3.11
CA GLN A 62 -5.20 -1.43 -3.29
C GLN A 62 -5.58 -0.59 -2.05
N ASP A 63 -5.45 -1.16 -0.85
CA ASP A 63 -5.74 -0.45 0.42
C ASP A 63 -4.78 0.74 0.61
N ALA A 64 -3.49 0.57 0.29
CA ALA A 64 -2.51 1.65 0.35
C ALA A 64 -2.91 2.82 -0.57
N CYS A 65 -3.21 2.53 -1.84
CA CYS A 65 -3.65 3.52 -2.81
C CYS A 65 -4.93 4.22 -2.35
N GLN A 66 -5.93 3.47 -1.88
CA GLN A 66 -7.20 4.01 -1.42
C GLN A 66 -7.04 4.94 -0.22
N LYS A 67 -6.19 4.58 0.75
CA LYS A 67 -5.90 5.41 1.93
C LYS A 67 -5.15 6.68 1.58
N ILE A 68 -4.18 6.61 0.67
CA ILE A 68 -3.44 7.79 0.19
C ILE A 68 -4.40 8.76 -0.51
N VAL A 69 -5.18 8.27 -1.47
CA VAL A 69 -6.15 9.08 -2.22
C VAL A 69 -7.21 9.67 -1.29
N GLY A 70 -7.75 8.86 -0.36
CA GLY A 70 -8.72 9.31 0.63
C GLY A 70 -8.19 10.43 1.52
N THR A 71 -6.95 10.28 2.02
CA THR A 71 -6.29 11.31 2.86
C THR A 71 -6.08 12.62 2.09
N ARG A 72 -5.72 12.54 0.80
CA ARG A 72 -5.56 13.72 -0.07
C ARG A 72 -6.88 14.42 -0.33
N LEU A 73 -7.95 13.66 -0.60
CA LEU A 73 -9.30 14.19 -0.81
C LEU A 73 -9.88 14.84 0.46
N SER A 74 -9.68 14.23 1.63
CA SER A 74 -10.11 14.84 2.90
C SER A 74 -9.35 16.12 3.23
N ALA A 75 -8.05 16.19 2.89
CA ALA A 75 -7.25 17.38 3.08
C ALA A 75 -7.61 18.49 2.06
N SER A 76 -7.94 18.13 0.82
CA SER A 76 -8.35 19.10 -0.21
C SER A 76 -9.80 19.58 -0.06
N SER A 77 -10.65 18.87 0.71
CA SER A 77 -12.05 19.30 0.93
C SER A 77 -12.17 20.56 1.80
N GLN A 78 -11.08 21.05 2.40
CA GLN A 78 -11.05 22.36 3.06
C GLN A 78 -10.72 23.52 2.12
N CYS A 79 -10.43 23.27 0.84
CA CYS A 79 -10.27 24.32 -0.15
C CYS A 79 -10.87 23.91 -1.52
N LEU A 80 -11.90 24.67 -1.91
CA LEU A 80 -12.35 24.88 -3.30
C LEU A 80 -13.38 23.88 -3.85
N SER A 81 -14.62 24.38 -3.81
CA SER A 81 -15.58 24.28 -4.91
C SER A 81 -14.90 24.41 -6.28
N GLY A 82 -15.17 23.48 -7.20
CA GLY A 82 -14.98 23.70 -8.64
C GLY A 82 -13.92 22.83 -9.34
N SER A 83 -14.41 22.02 -10.29
CA SER A 83 -13.69 21.40 -11.42
C SER A 83 -13.11 19.99 -11.21
N ARG A 84 -13.89 18.97 -11.61
CA ARG A 84 -13.42 17.59 -11.87
C ARG A 84 -12.80 17.49 -13.27
N PRO A 85 -11.64 16.82 -13.45
CA PRO A 85 -11.30 16.21 -14.73
C PRO A 85 -11.84 14.77 -14.79
N VAL A 86 -12.38 14.41 -15.95
CA VAL A 86 -12.77 13.04 -16.33
C VAL A 86 -11.51 12.22 -16.60
N THR A 87 -11.35 11.09 -15.91
CA THR A 87 -10.39 10.04 -16.29
C THR A 87 -10.99 9.14 -17.38
N PRO A 88 -10.25 8.79 -18.45
CA PRO A 88 -10.72 7.82 -19.45
C PRO A 88 -10.77 6.41 -18.85
N GLN A 89 -11.86 5.69 -19.09
CA GLN A 89 -12.02 4.28 -18.77
C GLN A 89 -11.12 3.42 -19.68
N PRO A 90 -10.35 2.44 -19.16
CA PRO A 90 -9.79 1.39 -20.00
C PRO A 90 -10.84 0.30 -20.23
N LEU A 91 -11.07 -0.03 -21.50
CA LEU A 91 -11.88 -1.17 -21.94
C LEU A 91 -11.34 -2.49 -21.35
N ALA A 92 -12.26 -3.34 -20.91
CA ALA A 92 -11.99 -4.71 -20.52
C ALA A 92 -11.59 -5.56 -21.74
N ASN A 93 -10.52 -6.35 -21.59
CA ASN A 93 -10.39 -7.77 -21.96
C ASN A 93 -8.95 -8.14 -22.39
N SER A 94 -8.21 -8.85 -21.52
CA SER A 94 -7.45 -10.07 -21.87
C SER A 94 -6.68 -10.62 -20.66
N PRO A 95 -6.72 -11.93 -20.38
CA PRO A 95 -6.02 -12.54 -19.26
C PRO A 95 -4.63 -13.01 -19.71
N SER A 96 -3.57 -12.27 -19.38
CA SER A 96 -2.18 -12.76 -19.34
C SER A 96 -1.25 -11.68 -18.78
N HIS A 97 -0.17 -12.11 -18.11
CA HIS A 97 0.97 -11.32 -17.59
C HIS A 97 0.94 -10.88 -16.11
N ASN A 98 1.08 -11.87 -15.22
CA ASN A 98 1.21 -11.67 -13.77
C ASN A 98 2.53 -11.03 -13.29
N HIS A 99 3.56 -10.87 -14.15
CA HIS A 99 4.83 -10.24 -13.73
C HIS A 99 4.91 -8.74 -14.03
N SER A 100 4.36 -8.29 -15.16
CA SER A 100 4.44 -6.89 -15.59
C SER A 100 3.54 -5.99 -14.75
N SER A 101 2.34 -6.47 -14.37
CA SER A 101 1.37 -5.71 -13.54
C SER A 101 1.92 -5.34 -12.15
N PHE A 102 2.74 -6.20 -11.55
CA PHE A 102 3.37 -5.94 -10.25
C PHE A 102 4.30 -4.72 -10.31
N LEU A 103 5.20 -4.69 -11.29
CA LEU A 103 6.14 -3.57 -11.47
C LEU A 103 5.41 -2.28 -11.82
N TYR A 104 4.33 -2.32 -12.60
CA TYR A 104 3.51 -1.13 -12.88
C TYR A 104 2.80 -0.60 -11.63
N LYS A 105 2.25 -1.48 -10.78
CA LYS A 105 1.61 -1.10 -9.51
C LYS A 105 2.61 -0.52 -8.52
N VAL A 106 3.79 -1.14 -8.40
CA VAL A 106 4.89 -0.65 -7.56
C VAL A 106 5.36 0.72 -8.04
N ARG A 107 5.58 0.90 -9.36
CA ARG A 107 5.95 2.20 -9.96
C ARG A 107 4.87 3.26 -9.72
N SER A 108 3.60 2.91 -9.89
CA SER A 108 2.47 3.82 -9.64
C SER A 108 2.41 4.27 -8.18
N LEU A 109 2.67 3.35 -7.23
CA LEU A 109 2.76 3.68 -5.80
C LEU A 109 3.94 4.63 -5.50
N PHE A 110 5.10 4.43 -6.14
CA PHE A 110 6.25 5.34 -6.00
C PHE A 110 5.93 6.76 -6.51
N TYR A 111 5.29 6.87 -7.68
CA TYR A 111 4.83 8.15 -8.21
C TYR A 111 3.83 8.85 -7.27
N LEU A 112 2.88 8.09 -6.71
CA LEU A 112 1.88 8.61 -5.76
C LEU A 112 2.49 9.09 -4.43
N LEU A 113 3.58 8.45 -3.99
CA LEU A 113 4.27 8.80 -2.75
C LEU A 113 5.29 9.94 -2.90
N ASN A 114 5.51 10.47 -4.12
CA ASN A 114 6.57 11.46 -4.40
C ASN A 114 7.97 10.97 -3.98
N ILE A 115 8.13 9.65 -3.85
CA ILE A 115 9.41 9.01 -3.66
C ILE A 115 9.93 8.82 -5.08
N GLY A 116 11.02 9.51 -5.44
CA GLY A 116 11.62 9.44 -6.77
C GLY A 116 11.84 7.99 -7.23
N PRO A 117 12.04 7.75 -8.55
CA PRO A 117 12.10 6.40 -9.09
C PRO A 117 13.19 5.62 -8.35
N LEU A 118 12.79 4.66 -7.51
CA LEU A 118 13.72 3.70 -6.93
C LEU A 118 14.24 2.86 -8.11
N THR A 119 15.45 3.19 -8.54
CA THR A 119 16.30 2.27 -9.28
C THR A 119 16.39 0.98 -8.47
N LEU A 120 15.70 -0.04 -8.96
CA LEU A 120 15.76 -1.42 -8.47
C LEU A 120 17.23 -1.82 -8.24
N TRP A 121 17.54 -2.23 -7.01
CA TRP A 121 18.55 -3.23 -6.72
C TRP A 121 17.84 -4.37 -5.99
#